data_AF-A0A7X3P2T6-F1
#
_entry.id   AF-A0A7X3P2T6-F1
#
_cell.length_a   1.000
_cell.length_b   1.000
_cell.length_c   1.000
_cell.angle_alpha   90.00
_cell.angle_beta   90.00
_cell.angle_gamma   90.00
#
_symmetry.space_group_name_H-M   'P 1'
#
loop_
_entity.id
_entity.type
_entity.pdbx_description
1 polymer ?
#
loop_
_entity_poly.entity_id
_entity_poly.type
_entity_poly.pdbx_seq_one_letter_code
_entity_poly.pdbx_strand_id
1 'polypeptide(L)'
;MNHRKIQEELSAYLDNELSPSRHKQIEAHLRSCVECSDILAAFEENRQRVANIAHPVPSTLKDGVMAKIHTQFQDELSAYLDGELAHDMRDRMEAHLHSCSECSNMLSVFRQNRERIKTIQHPAPSSIQSTVMAKIRQQAAQTRKEESTHTGWIPDIRRWIPDLGRWFFRPVTAGATGILTLVLILGALYFYNPTGSQYEETLDFYFGLHTEQLVDNTYDANVGVSFSTTSSEDALPAETTDDAELFLNLYLEDVGN
;
A
#
# COMPACT_ATOMS: atom_id res chain seq x y z
N MET A 1 -19.62 12.65 40.83
CA MET A 1 -19.68 12.43 39.37
C MET A 1 -21.03 12.96 38.88
N ASN A 2 -21.08 13.66 37.75
CA ASN A 2 -22.35 14.21 37.26
C ASN A 2 -23.12 13.11 36.53
N HIS A 3 -24.30 12.78 37.04
CA HIS A 3 -25.18 11.73 36.53
C HIS A 3 -25.49 11.91 35.02
N ARG A 4 -25.77 13.14 34.57
CA ARG A 4 -26.06 13.45 33.15
C ARG A 4 -24.90 13.10 32.22
N LYS A 5 -23.67 13.41 32.66
CA LYS A 5 -22.46 13.14 31.87
C LYS A 5 -22.24 11.63 31.68
N ILE A 6 -22.70 10.81 32.63
CA ILE A 6 -22.54 9.36 32.53
C ILE A 6 -23.54 8.80 31.53
N GLN A 7 -24.79 9.26 31.56
CA GLN A 7 -25.81 8.88 30.58
C GLN A 7 -25.35 9.17 29.13
N GLU A 8 -24.73 10.34 28.89
CA GLU A 8 -24.17 10.73 27.59
C GLU A 8 -23.03 9.79 27.12
N GLU A 9 -22.34 9.11 28.04
CA GLU A 9 -21.18 8.26 27.74
C GLU A 9 -21.50 6.75 27.72
N LEU A 10 -22.74 6.34 28.04
CA LEU A 10 -23.12 4.92 28.08
C LEU A 10 -23.04 4.23 26.70
N SER A 11 -23.27 4.96 25.61
CA SER A 11 -23.10 4.42 24.25
C SER A 11 -21.62 4.11 23.97
N ALA A 12 -20.74 5.08 24.16
CA ALA A 12 -19.30 4.91 24.00
C ALA A 12 -18.72 3.83 24.94
N TYR A 13 -19.31 3.65 26.12
CA TYR A 13 -19.00 2.54 27.03
C TYR A 13 -19.31 1.17 26.40
N LEU A 14 -20.49 1.00 25.79
CA LEU A 14 -20.90 -0.26 25.14
C LEU A 14 -20.06 -0.60 23.90
N ASP A 15 -19.57 0.42 23.21
CA ASP A 15 -18.76 0.29 22.00
C ASP A 15 -17.25 0.18 22.32
N ASN A 16 -16.87 0.17 23.61
CA ASN A 16 -15.48 0.15 24.09
C ASN A 16 -14.61 1.32 23.58
N GLU A 17 -15.22 2.47 23.27
CA GLU A 17 -14.53 3.67 22.77
C GLU A 17 -13.93 4.53 23.90
N LEU A 18 -14.20 4.17 25.15
CA LEU A 18 -13.72 4.90 26.32
C LEU A 18 -12.33 4.43 26.78
N SER A 19 -11.53 5.37 27.26
CA SER A 19 -10.26 5.04 27.91
C SER A 19 -10.47 4.10 29.13
N PRO A 20 -9.50 3.22 29.46
CA PRO A 20 -9.65 2.26 30.56
C PRO A 20 -9.92 2.90 31.93
N SER A 21 -9.39 4.10 32.18
CA SER A 21 -9.64 4.85 33.41
C SER A 21 -11.07 5.36 33.49
N ARG A 22 -11.64 5.78 32.34
CA ARG A 22 -13.03 6.24 32.25
C ARG A 22 -14.02 5.10 32.39
N HIS A 23 -13.74 3.95 31.77
CA HIS A 23 -14.54 2.73 31.90
C HIS A 23 -14.73 2.33 33.37
N LYS A 24 -13.63 2.30 34.15
CA LYS A 24 -13.66 2.02 35.60
C LYS A 24 -14.51 3.01 36.40
N GLN A 25 -14.49 4.30 36.03
CA GLN A 25 -15.29 5.32 36.72
C GLN A 25 -16.79 5.13 36.45
N ILE A 26 -17.16 4.79 35.22
CA ILE A 26 -18.55 4.49 34.84
C ILE A 26 -19.02 3.23 35.56
N GLU A 27 -18.24 2.14 35.56
CA GLU A 27 -18.57 0.93 36.33
C GLU A 27 -18.79 1.21 37.82
N ALA A 28 -17.92 2.01 38.43
CA ALA A 28 -18.07 2.39 39.83
C ALA A 28 -19.39 3.14 40.08
N HIS A 29 -19.80 4.00 39.13
CA HIS A 29 -21.08 4.70 39.22
C HIS A 29 -22.27 3.75 39.02
N LEU A 30 -22.22 2.87 38.02
CA LEU A 30 -23.28 1.90 37.71
C LEU A 30 -23.60 0.99 38.90
N ARG A 31 -22.58 0.59 39.69
CA ARG A 31 -22.79 -0.18 40.94
C ARG A 31 -23.61 0.55 42.00
N SER A 32 -23.70 1.88 41.92
CA SER A 32 -24.33 2.73 42.93
C SER A 32 -25.56 3.49 42.43
N CYS A 33 -25.81 3.49 41.12
CA CYS A 33 -26.87 4.28 40.49
C CYS A 33 -27.78 3.37 39.66
N VAL A 34 -28.97 3.09 40.20
CA VAL A 34 -29.97 2.21 39.59
C VAL A 34 -30.44 2.75 38.24
N GLU A 35 -30.73 4.05 38.14
CA GLU A 35 -31.20 4.68 36.91
C GLU A 35 -30.22 4.52 35.74
N CYS A 36 -28.93 4.74 35.96
CA CYS A 36 -27.91 4.53 34.91
C CYS A 36 -27.76 3.04 34.55
N SER A 37 -27.93 2.14 35.52
CA SER A 37 -27.92 0.69 35.27
C SER A 37 -29.11 0.26 34.42
N ASP A 38 -30.29 0.82 34.66
CA ASP A 38 -31.51 0.51 33.90
C ASP A 38 -31.41 1.02 32.45
N ILE A 39 -30.85 2.22 32.24
CA ILE A 39 -30.59 2.76 30.90
C ILE A 39 -29.60 1.88 30.14
N LEU A 40 -28.53 1.44 30.80
CA LEU A 40 -27.55 0.53 30.19
C LEU A 40 -28.20 -0.80 29.79
N ALA A 41 -29.03 -1.38 30.66
CA ALA A 41 -29.77 -2.61 30.36
C ALA A 41 -30.71 -2.44 29.15
N ALA A 42 -31.37 -1.27 29.02
CA ALA A 42 -32.21 -0.98 27.86
C ALA A 42 -31.39 -0.87 26.54
N PHE A 43 -30.20 -0.29 26.58
CA PHE A 43 -29.29 -0.28 25.42
C PHE A 43 -28.80 -1.69 25.06
N GLU A 44 -28.46 -2.52 26.04
CA GLU A 44 -28.07 -3.91 25.82
C GLU A 44 -29.21 -4.73 25.21
N GLU A 45 -30.46 -4.55 25.67
CA GLU A 45 -31.64 -5.18 25.10
C GLU A 45 -31.87 -4.76 23.64
N ASN A 46 -31.78 -3.46 23.34
CA ASN A 46 -31.89 -2.96 21.98
C ASN A 46 -30.80 -3.54 21.07
N ARG A 47 -29.56 -3.60 21.56
CA ARG A 47 -28.45 -4.21 20.83
C ARG A 47 -28.70 -5.69 20.56
N GLN A 48 -29.28 -6.44 21.49
CA GLN A 48 -29.67 -7.84 21.27
C GLN A 48 -30.76 -7.96 20.21
N ARG A 49 -31.77 -7.07 20.22
CA ARG A 49 -32.81 -7.04 19.19
C ARG A 49 -32.23 -6.75 17.80
N VAL A 50 -31.31 -5.80 17.69
CA VAL A 50 -30.60 -5.49 16.43
C VAL A 50 -29.74 -6.68 15.98
N ALA A 51 -29.02 -7.32 16.89
CA ALA A 51 -28.21 -8.50 16.59
C ALA A 51 -29.07 -9.68 16.07
N ASN A 52 -30.31 -9.81 16.55
CA ASN A 52 -31.24 -10.84 16.06
C ASN A 52 -31.80 -10.53 14.66
N ILE A 53 -31.75 -9.27 14.22
CA ILE A 53 -32.12 -8.85 12.85
C ILE A 53 -30.92 -8.99 11.91
N ALA A 54 -29.70 -8.82 12.43
CA ALA A 54 -28.49 -9.06 11.69
C ALA A 54 -28.38 -10.55 11.32
N HIS A 55 -28.43 -10.83 10.02
CA HIS A 55 -28.23 -12.18 9.53
C HIS A 55 -26.75 -12.53 9.65
N PRO A 56 -26.39 -13.77 10.05
CA PRO A 56 -25.01 -14.20 10.03
C PRO A 56 -24.49 -14.07 8.60
N VAL A 57 -23.28 -13.51 8.45
CA VAL A 57 -22.62 -13.38 7.15
C VAL A 57 -22.63 -14.76 6.47
N PRO A 58 -23.22 -14.88 5.25
CA PRO A 58 -23.21 -16.13 4.51
C PRO A 58 -21.80 -16.71 4.41
N SER A 59 -21.65 -18.01 4.66
CA SER A 59 -20.35 -18.68 4.54
C SER A 59 -19.76 -18.53 3.14
N THR A 60 -20.61 -18.41 2.12
CA THR A 60 -20.22 -18.16 0.73
C THR A 60 -19.43 -16.87 0.55
N LEU A 61 -19.73 -15.81 1.31
CA LEU A 61 -18.95 -14.57 1.27
C LEU A 61 -17.58 -14.75 1.92
N LYS A 62 -17.52 -15.47 3.05
CA LYS A 62 -16.25 -15.79 3.69
C LYS A 62 -15.36 -16.61 2.75
N ASP A 63 -15.94 -17.62 2.10
CA ASP A 63 -15.22 -18.49 1.18
C ASP A 63 -14.78 -17.71 -0.07
N GLY A 64 -15.63 -16.83 -0.61
CA GLY A 64 -15.29 -15.96 -1.75
C GLY A 64 -14.18 -14.96 -1.43
N VAL A 65 -14.23 -14.33 -0.26
CA VAL A 65 -13.15 -13.43 0.20
C VAL A 65 -11.85 -14.18 0.40
N MET A 66 -11.87 -15.35 1.03
CA MET A 66 -10.67 -16.17 1.20
C MET A 66 -10.09 -16.65 -0.13
N ALA A 67 -10.94 -17.03 -1.09
CA ALA A 67 -10.50 -17.37 -2.43
C ALA A 67 -9.81 -16.18 -3.13
N LYS A 68 -10.38 -14.97 -3.02
CA LYS A 68 -9.78 -13.76 -3.59
C LYS A 68 -8.42 -13.44 -2.94
N ILE A 69 -8.33 -13.53 -1.62
CA ILE A 69 -7.07 -13.39 -0.88
C ILE A 69 -6.06 -14.41 -1.40
N HIS A 70 -6.42 -15.68 -1.54
CA HIS A 70 -5.51 -16.69 -2.06
C HIS A 70 -5.02 -16.39 -3.48
N THR A 71 -5.89 -15.89 -4.38
CA THR A 71 -5.47 -15.51 -5.74
C THR A 71 -4.48 -14.34 -5.76
N GLN A 72 -4.77 -13.26 -5.03
CA GLN A 72 -3.87 -12.12 -4.95
C GLN A 72 -2.49 -12.52 -4.39
N PHE A 73 -2.48 -13.35 -3.35
CA PHE A 73 -1.23 -13.80 -2.74
C PHE A 73 -0.43 -14.73 -3.67
N GLN A 74 -1.10 -15.52 -4.51
CA GLN A 74 -0.44 -16.35 -5.52
C GLN A 74 0.28 -15.50 -6.57
N ASP A 75 -0.31 -14.39 -7.00
CA ASP A 75 0.29 -13.50 -7.99
C ASP A 75 1.51 -12.77 -7.41
N GLU A 76 1.44 -12.36 -6.13
CA GLU A 76 2.50 -11.62 -5.44
C GLU A 76 3.64 -12.51 -4.91
N LEU A 77 3.43 -13.84 -4.86
CA LEU A 77 4.41 -14.81 -4.34
C LEU A 77 5.75 -14.79 -5.10
N SER A 78 5.73 -14.51 -6.41
CA SER A 78 6.96 -14.38 -7.21
C SER A 78 7.74 -13.13 -6.80
N ALA A 79 7.09 -11.97 -6.73
CA ALA A 79 7.71 -10.72 -6.30
C ALA A 79 8.25 -10.80 -4.85
N TYR A 80 7.54 -11.52 -3.97
CA TYR A 80 8.04 -11.82 -2.63
C TYR A 80 9.34 -12.64 -2.64
N LEU A 81 9.43 -13.68 -3.50
CA LEU A 81 10.61 -14.55 -3.61
C LEU A 81 11.84 -13.84 -4.19
N ASP A 82 11.61 -12.90 -5.10
CA ASP A 82 12.67 -12.08 -5.69
C ASP A 82 13.02 -10.87 -4.81
N GLY A 83 12.21 -10.61 -3.78
CA GLY A 83 12.43 -9.53 -2.83
C GLY A 83 11.99 -8.17 -3.35
N GLU A 84 11.17 -8.14 -4.41
CA GLU A 84 10.67 -6.94 -5.09
C GLU A 84 9.38 -6.40 -4.46
N LEU A 85 8.80 -7.12 -3.49
CA LEU A 85 7.61 -6.66 -2.77
C LEU A 85 7.94 -5.48 -1.83
N ALA A 86 7.08 -4.46 -1.85
CA ALA A 86 7.11 -3.32 -0.92
C ALA A 86 7.01 -3.79 0.55
N HIS A 87 7.52 -2.99 1.48
CA HIS A 87 7.66 -3.39 2.88
C HIS A 87 6.32 -3.71 3.55
N ASP A 88 5.34 -2.84 3.36
CA ASP A 88 3.98 -2.99 3.89
C ASP A 88 3.29 -4.24 3.34
N MET A 89 3.46 -4.51 2.05
CA MET A 89 2.90 -5.70 1.42
C MET A 89 3.62 -6.97 1.87
N ARG A 90 4.93 -6.88 2.14
CA ARG A 90 5.73 -8.00 2.67
C ARG A 90 5.28 -8.38 4.08
N ASP A 91 5.02 -7.41 4.94
CA ASP A 91 4.54 -7.68 6.30
C ASP A 91 3.19 -8.40 6.27
N ARG A 92 2.27 -7.97 5.37
CA ARG A 92 0.99 -8.66 5.13
C ARG A 92 1.18 -10.07 4.57
N MET A 93 2.10 -10.24 3.62
CA MET A 93 2.49 -11.52 3.04
C MET A 93 2.97 -12.50 4.14
N GLU A 94 3.89 -12.05 4.99
CA GLU A 94 4.43 -12.85 6.10
C GLU A 94 3.37 -13.23 7.14
N ALA A 95 2.49 -12.29 7.51
CA ALA A 95 1.38 -12.56 8.42
C ALA A 95 0.42 -13.62 7.86
N HIS A 96 0.05 -13.52 6.57
CA HIS A 96 -0.80 -14.52 5.94
C HIS A 96 -0.12 -15.88 5.86
N LEU A 97 1.15 -15.95 5.42
CA LEU A 97 1.93 -17.18 5.34
C LEU A 97 2.07 -17.89 6.71
N HIS A 98 2.04 -17.14 7.81
CA HIS A 98 2.02 -17.70 9.16
C HIS A 98 0.68 -18.36 9.50
N SER A 99 -0.42 -17.82 8.99
CA SER A 99 -1.79 -18.26 9.30
C SER A 99 -2.37 -19.26 8.30
N CYS A 100 -1.89 -19.27 7.05
CA CYS A 100 -2.41 -20.07 5.95
C CYS A 100 -1.42 -21.15 5.51
N SER A 101 -1.77 -22.41 5.76
CA SER A 101 -0.94 -23.56 5.40
C SER A 101 -0.88 -23.79 3.89
N GLU A 102 -1.93 -23.49 3.13
CA GLU A 102 -1.97 -23.66 1.67
C GLU A 102 -0.94 -22.75 0.98
N CYS A 103 -0.95 -21.46 1.31
CA CYS A 103 0.01 -20.49 0.75
C CYS A 103 1.44 -20.77 1.21
N SER A 104 1.64 -21.22 2.44
CA SER A 104 2.96 -21.65 2.94
C SER A 104 3.50 -22.87 2.18
N ASN A 105 2.65 -23.85 1.90
CA ASN A 105 3.00 -25.00 1.06
C ASN A 105 3.35 -24.56 -0.37
N MET A 106 2.55 -23.68 -0.98
CA MET A 106 2.83 -23.12 -2.30
C MET A 106 4.22 -22.45 -2.37
N LEU A 107 4.53 -21.63 -1.38
CA LEU A 107 5.83 -20.98 -1.25
C LEU A 107 6.98 -22.00 -1.16
N SER A 108 6.79 -23.09 -0.42
CA SER A 108 7.79 -24.16 -0.32
C SER A 108 8.06 -24.84 -1.67
N VAL A 109 7.02 -25.05 -2.48
CA VAL A 109 7.11 -25.61 -3.84
C VAL A 109 7.88 -24.65 -4.75
N PHE A 110 7.56 -23.36 -4.73
CA PHE A 110 8.30 -22.37 -5.52
C PHE A 110 9.78 -22.29 -5.13
N ARG A 111 10.10 -22.32 -3.82
CA ARG A 111 11.50 -22.37 -3.35
C ARG A 111 12.22 -23.61 -3.87
N GLN A 112 11.58 -24.78 -3.80
CA GLN A 112 12.16 -26.01 -4.32
C GLN A 112 12.40 -25.93 -5.84
N ASN A 113 11.45 -25.38 -6.60
CA ASN A 113 11.60 -25.19 -8.04
C ASN A 113 12.74 -24.24 -8.38
N ARG A 114 12.89 -23.13 -7.63
CA ARG A 114 14.01 -22.20 -7.78
C ARG A 114 15.35 -22.89 -7.57
N GLU A 115 15.46 -23.72 -6.52
CA GLU A 115 16.69 -24.50 -6.28
C GLU A 115 16.96 -25.51 -7.39
N ARG A 116 15.93 -26.20 -7.91
CA ARG A 116 16.09 -27.09 -9.07
C ARG A 116 16.60 -26.33 -10.29
N ILE A 117 16.04 -25.16 -10.60
CA ILE A 117 16.47 -24.36 -11.74
C ILE A 117 17.92 -23.88 -11.59
N LYS A 118 18.36 -23.51 -10.38
CA LYS A 118 19.77 -23.14 -10.13
C LYS A 118 20.76 -24.26 -10.48
N THR A 119 20.34 -25.52 -10.37
CA THR A 119 21.20 -26.66 -10.72
C THR A 119 21.30 -26.92 -12.23
N ILE A 120 20.42 -26.32 -13.03
CA ILE A 120 20.44 -26.43 -14.48
C ILE A 120 21.57 -25.54 -15.03
N GLN A 121 22.77 -26.11 -15.15
CA GLN A 121 23.85 -25.49 -15.91
C GLN A 121 23.68 -25.83 -17.40
N HIS A 122 23.47 -24.80 -18.21
CA HIS A 122 23.56 -24.92 -19.66
C HIS A 122 24.81 -24.15 -20.12
N PRO A 123 25.85 -24.85 -20.63
CA PRO A 123 26.98 -24.16 -21.22
C PRO A 123 26.49 -23.32 -22.40
N ALA A 124 26.88 -22.05 -22.43
CA ALA A 124 26.51 -21.15 -23.52
C ALA A 124 26.95 -21.76 -24.86
N PRO A 125 26.09 -21.75 -25.91
CA PRO A 125 26.47 -22.22 -27.22
C PRO A 125 27.75 -21.52 -27.72
N SER A 126 28.70 -22.29 -28.26
CA SER A 126 29.99 -21.78 -28.74
C SER A 126 29.86 -20.72 -29.84
N SER A 127 28.75 -20.73 -30.59
CA SER A 127 28.39 -19.70 -31.58
C SER A 127 28.17 -18.32 -30.95
N ILE A 128 27.53 -18.26 -29.77
CA ILE A 128 27.28 -17.00 -29.06
C ILE A 128 28.58 -16.51 -28.42
N GLN A 129 29.33 -17.42 -27.80
CA GLN A 129 30.61 -17.08 -27.17
C GLN A 129 31.60 -16.48 -28.18
N SER A 130 31.74 -17.10 -29.36
CA SER A 130 32.62 -16.60 -30.42
C SER A 130 32.16 -15.25 -30.96
N THR A 131 30.84 -15.07 -31.16
CA THR A 131 30.25 -13.80 -31.63
C THR A 131 30.45 -12.67 -30.62
N VAL A 132 30.19 -12.92 -29.34
CA VAL A 132 30.39 -11.94 -28.26
C VAL A 132 31.87 -11.58 -28.14
N MET A 133 32.77 -12.56 -28.13
CA MET A 133 34.20 -12.31 -28.07
C MET A 133 34.73 -11.54 -29.29
N ALA A 134 34.19 -11.79 -30.48
CA ALA A 134 34.52 -11.02 -31.67
C ALA A 134 34.07 -9.55 -31.54
N LYS A 135 32.86 -9.32 -30.99
CA LYS A 135 32.32 -7.96 -30.76
C LYS A 135 33.10 -7.21 -29.69
N ILE A 136 33.47 -7.87 -28.59
CA ILE A 136 34.34 -7.31 -27.54
C ILE A 136 35.70 -6.92 -28.12
N ARG A 137 36.32 -7.77 -28.95
CA ARG A 137 37.59 -7.46 -29.62
C ARG A 137 37.46 -6.29 -30.59
N GLN A 138 36.36 -6.20 -31.34
CA GLN A 138 36.10 -5.07 -32.23
C GLN A 138 35.91 -3.77 -31.45
N GLN A 139 35.14 -3.76 -30.37
CA GLN A 139 34.96 -2.58 -29.52
C GLN A 139 36.28 -2.15 -28.89
N ALA A 140 37.09 -3.09 -28.40
CA ALA A 140 38.42 -2.81 -27.84
C ALA A 140 39.45 -2.32 -28.89
N ALA A 141 39.26 -2.65 -30.17
CA ALA A 141 40.07 -2.14 -31.27
C ALA A 141 39.59 -0.75 -31.73
N GLN A 142 38.28 -0.48 -31.69
CA GLN A 142 37.70 0.82 -32.02
C GLN A 142 38.07 1.89 -31.00
N THR A 143 38.00 1.58 -29.70
CA THR A 143 38.46 2.49 -28.62
C THR A 143 39.93 2.86 -28.79
N ARG A 144 40.80 1.90 -29.14
CA ARG A 144 42.22 2.20 -29.44
C ARG A 144 42.43 3.05 -30.69
N LYS A 145 41.55 2.93 -31.69
CA LYS A 145 41.65 3.68 -32.93
C LYS A 145 41.18 5.13 -32.76
N GLU A 146 40.12 5.36 -31.98
CA GLU A 146 39.65 6.71 -31.60
C GLU A 146 40.67 7.47 -30.75
N GLU A 147 41.44 6.78 -29.90
CA GLU A 147 42.54 7.39 -29.14
C GLU A 147 43.71 7.84 -30.03
N SER A 148 43.80 7.33 -31.27
CA SER A 148 44.85 7.72 -32.25
C SER A 148 44.45 8.82 -33.23
N THR A 149 43.17 9.21 -33.29
CA THR A 149 42.67 10.27 -34.19
C THR A 149 42.26 11.55 -33.48
N HIS A 150 42.28 11.61 -32.15
CA HIS A 150 42.08 12.86 -31.40
C HIS A 150 43.40 13.60 -31.10
N THR A 151 44.27 13.76 -32.11
CA THR A 151 45.49 14.60 -32.07
C THR A 151 45.32 15.88 -32.89
N GLY A 152 44.13 16.51 -32.85
CA GLY A 152 43.89 17.73 -33.64
C GLY A 152 42.90 18.76 -33.09
N TRP A 153 42.21 18.52 -31.97
CA TRP A 153 41.18 19.47 -31.52
C TRP A 153 40.95 19.50 -30.00
N ILE A 154 42.02 19.58 -29.21
CA ILE A 154 41.94 20.15 -27.87
C ILE A 154 42.74 21.45 -27.92
N PRO A 155 42.14 22.63 -27.74
CA PRO A 155 42.90 23.85 -27.56
C PRO A 155 43.64 23.76 -26.21
N ASP A 156 44.93 23.46 -26.29
CA ASP A 156 46.02 23.91 -25.41
C ASP A 156 45.72 24.20 -23.92
N ILE A 157 44.99 23.32 -23.23
CA ILE A 157 44.79 23.39 -21.76
C ILE A 157 46.14 23.27 -21.03
N ARG A 158 47.13 22.65 -21.68
CA ARG A 158 48.48 22.44 -21.13
C ARG A 158 49.27 23.74 -20.93
N ARG A 159 48.88 24.84 -21.59
CA ARG A 159 49.51 26.16 -21.43
C ARG A 159 49.02 26.93 -20.19
N TRP A 160 47.87 26.53 -19.61
CA TRP A 160 47.24 27.19 -18.46
C TRP A 160 47.44 26.47 -17.10
N ILE A 161 48.00 25.25 -17.10
CA ILE A 161 48.19 24.46 -15.88
C ILE A 161 49.35 24.91 -14.95
N PRO A 162 50.41 25.62 -15.36
CA PRO A 162 51.47 25.97 -14.40
C PRO A 162 51.07 27.05 -13.37
N ASP A 163 49.94 27.75 -13.55
CA ASP A 163 49.45 28.74 -12.58
C ASP A 163 48.40 28.22 -11.60
N LEU A 164 47.61 27.20 -11.95
CA LEU A 164 46.67 26.59 -10.98
C LEU A 164 47.38 25.82 -9.87
N GLY A 165 48.52 25.18 -10.17
CA GLY A 165 49.33 24.46 -9.19
C GLY A 165 49.99 25.36 -8.14
N ARG A 166 50.24 26.64 -8.46
CA ARG A 166 50.76 27.62 -7.48
C ARG A 166 49.67 28.26 -6.64
N TRP A 167 48.42 28.25 -7.10
CA TRP A 167 47.29 28.81 -6.36
C TRP A 167 46.75 27.85 -5.29
N PHE A 168 46.74 26.54 -5.56
CA PHE A 168 46.25 25.53 -4.62
C PHE A 168 47.17 25.24 -3.42
N PHE A 169 48.46 25.59 -3.48
CA PHE A 169 49.43 25.31 -2.43
C PHE A 169 49.89 26.55 -1.63
N ARG A 170 49.04 27.59 -1.52
CA ARG A 170 49.25 28.68 -0.53
C ARG A 170 48.32 28.50 0.67
N PRO A 171 48.85 28.33 1.90
CA PRO A 171 48.12 27.70 3.00
C PRO A 171 47.12 28.60 3.76
N VAL A 172 46.80 29.83 3.31
CA VAL A 172 46.08 30.78 4.19
C VAL A 172 44.75 31.32 3.63
N THR A 173 44.40 31.13 2.35
CA THR A 173 43.17 31.77 1.80
C THR A 173 42.14 30.84 1.16
N ALA A 174 42.46 29.56 0.91
CA ALA A 174 41.53 28.63 0.23
C ALA A 174 40.63 27.82 1.19
N GLY A 175 40.97 27.73 2.48
CA GLY A 175 40.17 26.97 3.46
C GLY A 175 38.83 27.64 3.79
N ALA A 176 38.82 28.97 3.94
CA ALA A 176 37.64 29.71 4.35
C ALA A 176 36.55 29.73 3.27
N THR A 177 36.92 29.81 1.99
CA THR A 177 35.95 29.86 0.89
C THR A 177 35.30 28.50 0.63
N GLY A 178 36.06 27.40 0.73
CA GLY A 178 35.52 26.05 0.57
C GLY A 178 34.57 25.65 1.70
N ILE A 179 34.85 26.07 2.94
CA ILE A 179 33.95 25.83 4.07
C ILE A 179 32.69 26.70 3.94
N LEU A 180 32.83 27.97 3.52
CA LEU A 180 31.68 28.86 3.32
C LEU A 180 30.72 28.34 2.23
N THR A 181 31.24 27.84 1.11
CA THR A 181 30.39 27.30 0.04
C THR A 181 29.69 26.02 0.48
N LEU A 182 30.37 25.15 1.22
CA LEU A 182 29.78 23.92 1.75
C LEU A 182 28.70 24.21 2.79
N VAL A 183 28.90 25.22 3.65
CA VAL A 183 27.87 25.70 4.60
C VAL A 183 26.69 26.34 3.87
N LEU A 184 26.92 27.11 2.81
CA LEU A 184 25.83 27.68 2.00
C LEU A 184 25.02 26.60 1.28
N ILE A 185 25.67 25.54 0.77
CA ILE A 185 24.99 24.41 0.13
C ILE A 185 24.18 23.61 1.16
N LEU A 186 24.75 23.33 2.34
CA LEU A 186 24.03 22.64 3.41
C LEU A 186 22.87 23.50 3.96
N GLY A 187 23.08 24.81 4.10
CA GLY A 187 22.03 25.76 4.49
C GLY A 187 20.91 25.85 3.45
N ALA A 188 21.26 25.85 2.16
CA ALA A 188 20.29 25.79 1.07
C ALA A 188 19.51 24.48 1.11
N LEU A 189 20.15 23.32 1.29
CA LEU A 189 19.46 22.03 1.41
C LEU A 189 18.57 21.93 2.65
N TYR A 190 18.96 22.56 3.76
CA TYR A 190 18.13 22.65 4.97
C TYR A 190 16.90 23.56 4.75
N PHE A 191 17.06 24.69 4.06
CA PHE A 191 15.96 25.62 3.74
C PHE A 191 15.08 25.18 2.56
N TYR A 192 15.64 24.43 1.60
CA TYR A 192 14.92 23.89 0.44
C TYR A 192 14.40 22.47 0.64
N ASN A 193 14.59 21.87 1.82
CA ASN A 193 13.89 20.64 2.16
C ASN A 193 12.40 21.00 2.32
N PRO A 194 11.51 20.57 1.41
CA PRO A 194 10.12 20.99 1.45
C PRO A 194 9.45 20.21 2.58
N THR A 195 9.36 20.82 3.76
CA THR A 195 8.46 20.36 4.81
C THR A 195 7.03 20.54 4.33
N GLY A 196 6.45 19.44 3.82
CA GLY A 196 5.09 19.00 4.11
C GLY A 196 3.89 19.70 3.45
N SER A 197 4.01 20.87 2.82
CA SER A 197 2.81 21.61 2.38
C SER A 197 2.41 21.45 0.91
N GLN A 198 3.30 21.01 0.01
CA GLN A 198 2.94 20.86 -1.41
C GLN A 198 2.26 19.53 -1.77
N TYR A 199 2.22 18.56 -0.85
CA TYR A 199 1.51 17.29 -1.09
C TYR A 199 0.00 17.40 -0.82
N GLU A 200 -0.44 18.29 0.07
CA GLU A 200 -1.87 18.50 0.34
C GLU A 200 -2.60 19.16 -0.83
N GLU A 201 -1.99 20.14 -1.49
CA GLU A 201 -2.64 20.87 -2.60
C GLU A 201 -2.80 19.98 -3.86
N THR A 202 -1.88 19.02 -4.07
CA THR A 202 -2.03 18.00 -5.12
C THR A 202 -3.06 16.93 -4.77
N LEU A 203 -3.25 16.62 -3.47
CA LEU A 203 -4.29 15.70 -3.02
C LEU A 203 -5.68 16.32 -3.18
N ASP A 204 -5.85 17.58 -2.78
CA ASP A 204 -7.13 18.30 -2.93
C ASP A 204 -7.53 18.47 -4.41
N PHE A 205 -6.57 18.69 -5.31
CA PHE A 205 -6.83 18.72 -6.75
C PHE A 205 -7.25 17.35 -7.31
N TYR A 206 -6.62 16.27 -6.83
CA TYR A 206 -6.95 14.90 -7.22
C TYR A 206 -8.35 14.50 -6.70
N PHE A 207 -8.67 14.79 -5.45
CA PHE A 207 -10.00 14.51 -4.88
C PHE A 207 -11.10 15.40 -5.48
N GLY A 208 -10.81 16.67 -5.81
CA GLY A 208 -11.76 17.56 -6.47
C GLY A 208 -12.27 17.02 -7.81
N LEU A 209 -11.38 16.45 -8.63
CA LEU A 209 -11.74 15.85 -9.93
C LEU A 209 -12.58 14.57 -9.81
N HIS A 210 -12.46 13.81 -8.72
CA HIS A 210 -13.19 12.55 -8.54
C HIS A 210 -14.55 12.73 -7.83
N THR A 211 -14.79 13.85 -7.16
CA THR A 211 -16.08 14.11 -6.49
C THR A 211 -17.16 14.67 -7.42
N GLU A 212 -16.80 15.29 -8.55
CA GLU A 212 -17.76 15.84 -9.51
C GLU A 212 -18.48 14.76 -10.34
N GLN A 213 -17.99 13.51 -10.31
CA GLN A 213 -18.55 12.39 -11.08
C GLN A 213 -19.57 11.54 -10.31
N LEU A 214 -19.82 11.83 -9.02
CA LEU A 214 -20.74 11.09 -8.15
C LEU A 214 -22.09 11.79 -7.90
N VAL A 215 -22.32 12.97 -8.48
CA VAL A 215 -23.55 13.76 -8.22
C VAL A 215 -24.73 13.39 -9.13
N ASP A 216 -24.52 12.60 -10.21
CA ASP A 216 -25.57 12.28 -11.19
C ASP A 216 -26.23 10.89 -11.05
N ASN A 217 -25.97 10.14 -9.96
CA ASN A 217 -26.68 8.88 -9.72
C ASN A 217 -28.03 9.11 -9.02
N THR A 218 -29.03 9.28 -9.89
CA THR A 218 -30.47 9.36 -9.67
C THR A 218 -31.02 8.20 -8.82
N TYR A 219 -30.98 8.32 -7.49
CA TYR A 219 -31.74 7.49 -6.54
C TYR A 219 -33.06 8.17 -6.18
N ASP A 220 -34.04 8.19 -7.10
CA ASP A 220 -35.36 8.75 -6.79
C ASP A 220 -36.55 8.04 -7.48
N ALA A 221 -36.39 6.76 -7.82
CA ALA A 221 -37.48 6.01 -8.44
C ALA A 221 -37.60 4.60 -7.85
N ASN A 222 -38.05 4.48 -6.59
CA ASN A 222 -38.69 3.25 -6.09
C ASN A 222 -39.56 3.45 -4.83
N VAL A 223 -40.09 4.65 -4.60
CA VAL A 223 -41.17 4.85 -3.63
C VAL A 223 -42.48 4.98 -4.39
N GLY A 224 -43.20 3.86 -4.52
CA GLY A 224 -44.62 3.89 -4.88
C GLY A 224 -45.02 2.91 -5.96
N VAL A 225 -45.08 1.61 -5.65
CA VAL A 225 -46.09 0.74 -6.27
C VAL A 225 -46.72 -0.12 -5.18
N SER A 226 -48.03 0.06 -5.06
CA SER A 226 -48.92 -0.55 -4.08
C SER A 226 -48.89 -2.07 -4.11
N PHE A 227 -48.86 -2.63 -2.91
CA PHE A 227 -49.12 -4.03 -2.62
C PHE A 227 -50.52 -4.42 -3.13
N SER A 228 -50.59 -5.38 -4.03
CA SER A 228 -51.83 -6.11 -4.33
C SER A 228 -51.51 -7.57 -4.58
N THR A 229 -51.97 -8.38 -3.63
CA THR A 229 -52.00 -9.83 -3.60
C THR A 229 -52.68 -10.42 -4.84
N THR A 230 -51.99 -11.33 -5.54
CA THR A 230 -52.66 -12.45 -6.21
C THR A 230 -51.72 -13.65 -6.29
N SER A 231 -52.22 -14.76 -5.78
CA SER A 231 -51.75 -16.14 -5.92
C SER A 231 -51.43 -16.49 -7.37
N SER A 232 -50.36 -17.26 -7.61
CA SER A 232 -50.37 -18.50 -8.42
C SER A 232 -48.97 -19.11 -8.54
N GLU A 233 -48.97 -20.43 -8.44
CA GLU A 233 -47.87 -21.38 -8.62
C GLU A 233 -47.18 -21.23 -9.99
N ASP A 234 -45.84 -21.28 -10.02
CA ASP A 234 -45.00 -22.12 -10.90
C ASP A 234 -43.61 -21.51 -11.18
N ALA A 235 -42.63 -22.42 -11.28
CA ALA A 235 -41.38 -22.35 -12.03
C ALA A 235 -40.10 -21.72 -11.41
N LEU A 236 -39.15 -22.64 -11.14
CA LEU A 236 -37.68 -22.59 -11.31
C LEU A 236 -36.84 -21.64 -10.43
N PRO A 237 -35.81 -22.13 -9.71
CA PRO A 237 -34.79 -21.26 -9.13
C PRO A 237 -33.78 -20.85 -10.20
N ALA A 238 -33.80 -19.58 -10.57
CA ALA A 238 -32.73 -18.91 -11.31
C ALA A 238 -31.52 -18.64 -10.38
N GLU A 239 -30.32 -18.83 -10.93
CA GLU A 239 -29.02 -18.58 -10.31
C GLU A 239 -28.92 -17.15 -9.74
N THR A 240 -28.65 -17.03 -8.44
CA THR A 240 -28.40 -15.75 -7.74
C THR A 240 -26.91 -15.52 -7.49
N THR A 241 -26.04 -16.06 -8.33
CA THR A 241 -24.57 -15.99 -8.14
C THR A 241 -23.93 -14.71 -8.69
N ASP A 242 -24.63 -13.94 -9.51
CA ASP A 242 -24.03 -12.82 -10.25
C ASP A 242 -23.91 -11.53 -9.40
N ASP A 243 -24.86 -11.29 -8.49
CA ASP A 243 -24.92 -10.04 -7.71
C ASP A 243 -23.79 -9.92 -6.66
N ALA A 244 -23.31 -11.06 -6.15
CA ALA A 244 -22.25 -11.08 -5.14
C ALA A 244 -20.86 -10.77 -5.74
N GLU A 245 -20.60 -11.24 -6.96
CA GLU A 245 -19.35 -10.95 -7.67
C GLU A 245 -19.28 -9.48 -8.11
N LEU A 246 -20.41 -8.91 -8.54
CA LEU A 246 -20.51 -7.49 -8.89
C LEU A 246 -20.19 -6.59 -7.69
N PHE A 247 -20.71 -6.93 -6.51
CA PHE A 247 -20.50 -6.15 -5.28
C PHE A 247 -19.05 -6.24 -4.78
N LEU A 248 -18.42 -7.42 -4.89
CA LEU A 248 -17.02 -7.63 -4.49
C LEU A 248 -16.04 -6.90 -5.41
N ASN A 249 -16.32 -6.85 -6.72
CA ASN A 249 -15.49 -6.08 -7.65
C ASN A 249 -15.59 -4.58 -7.35
N LEU A 250 -16.80 -4.06 -7.12
CA LEU A 250 -17.01 -2.63 -6.88
C LEU A 250 -16.36 -2.12 -5.59
N TYR A 251 -16.20 -2.97 -4.56
CA TYR A 251 -15.62 -2.58 -3.28
C TYR A 251 -14.09 -2.79 -3.20
N LEU A 252 -13.52 -3.65 -4.04
CA LEU A 252 -12.08 -3.96 -4.05
C LEU A 252 -11.31 -3.25 -5.16
N GLU A 253 -11.98 -2.75 -6.19
CA GLU A 253 -11.36 -1.97 -7.26
C GLU A 253 -10.88 -0.58 -6.79
N ASP A 254 -11.43 -0.08 -5.67
CA ASP A 254 -11.07 1.22 -5.09
C ASP A 254 -9.85 1.16 -4.13
N VAL A 255 -9.30 -0.05 -3.88
CA VAL A 255 -8.14 -0.26 -2.99
C VAL A 255 -6.83 -0.46 -3.80
N GLY A 256 -6.90 -0.37 -5.12
CA GLY A 256 -5.85 -0.78 -6.05
C GLY A 256 -5.21 0.31 -6.90
N ASN A 257 -5.33 1.59 -6.55
CA ASN A 257 -4.62 2.70 -7.21
C ASN A 257 -3.71 3.47 -6.26
#